data_AF-A0A9K3LYH6-F1
#
_entry.id   AF-A0A9K3LYH6-F1
#
_cell.length_a   1.000
_cell.length_b   1.000
_cell.length_c   1.000
_cell.angle_alpha   90.00
_cell.angle_beta   90.00
_cell.angle_gamma   90.00
#
_symmetry.space_group_name_H-M   'P 1'
#
loop_
_entity.id
_entity.type
_entity.pdbx_description
1 polymer ?
#
loop_
_entity_poly.entity_id
_entity_poly.type
_entity_poly.pdbx_seq_one_letter_code
_entity_poly.pdbx_strand_id
1 'polypeptide(L)'
;MTTTTTDASLTPPLSQRINDATKEVHEKSGNSINWKLSLILTSKECYCEAISLFWIVYREIERLYDKHVNDHKVLQLLQPVAVVFQRAPKAERDVRTLMPSPEQAQELLERRCSDGKYTPRALQDYVDRLERIAAENPVQLVSYLYAMNGAITGGGVAIQKMVQKTFGLKTLEGVELFELNLSGTSFASGREAWKEFKRILDEDTGPYLTDEDIDLILKEAPKVFEGNNALVATVQQTRAFGKAAADCTRRMGIVLAVVIAVVAAAVLYTTPSTTST
;
A
#
# COMPACT_ATOMS: atom_id res chain seq x y z
N MET A 1 4.08 -38.28 38.03
CA MET A 1 3.67 -37.71 36.74
C MET A 1 3.39 -36.24 36.97
N THR A 2 4.35 -35.39 36.63
CA THR A 2 4.27 -33.94 36.84
C THR A 2 3.65 -33.34 35.59
N THR A 3 2.40 -32.91 35.69
CA THR A 3 1.72 -32.09 34.69
C THR A 3 2.40 -30.73 34.66
N THR A 4 3.16 -30.47 33.60
CA THR A 4 3.68 -29.14 33.28
C THR A 4 2.50 -28.30 32.81
N THR A 5 1.92 -27.54 33.72
CA THR A 5 1.04 -26.41 33.41
C THR A 5 1.93 -25.34 32.76
N THR A 6 2.02 -25.33 31.44
CA THR A 6 2.65 -24.23 30.72
C THR A 6 1.85 -22.98 31.00
N ASP A 7 2.50 -22.02 31.64
CA ASP A 7 1.94 -20.76 32.11
C ASP A 7 1.38 -19.96 30.92
N ALA A 8 0.05 -19.84 30.84
CA ALA A 8 -0.63 -19.05 29.80
C ALA A 8 -0.24 -17.56 29.85
N SER A 9 0.49 -17.11 30.89
CA SER A 9 0.93 -15.72 31.08
C SER A 9 2.18 -15.31 30.28
N LEU A 10 2.80 -16.20 29.49
CA LEU A 10 4.07 -15.91 28.79
C LEU A 10 3.98 -15.76 27.27
N THR A 11 2.86 -16.13 26.64
CA THR A 11 2.71 -15.99 25.17
C THR A 11 2.30 -14.56 24.82
N PRO A 12 3.07 -13.83 23.98
CA PRO A 12 2.69 -12.48 23.58
C PRO A 12 1.36 -12.45 22.81
N PRO A 13 0.63 -11.32 22.84
CA PRO A 13 -0.59 -11.14 22.04
C PRO A 13 -0.36 -11.41 20.55
N LEU A 14 -1.38 -11.89 19.85
CA LEU A 14 -1.28 -12.28 18.44
C LEU A 14 -0.85 -11.12 17.55
N SER A 15 -1.35 -9.90 17.80
CA SER A 15 -0.94 -8.68 17.11
C SER A 15 0.57 -8.42 17.23
N GLN A 16 1.14 -8.65 18.42
CA GLN A 16 2.57 -8.53 18.64
C GLN A 16 3.35 -9.63 17.89
N ARG A 17 2.87 -10.87 17.94
CA ARG A 17 3.49 -11.99 17.22
C ARG A 17 3.50 -11.77 15.70
N ILE A 18 2.44 -11.18 15.13
CA ILE A 18 2.40 -10.79 13.71
C ILE A 18 3.46 -9.70 13.42
N ASN A 19 3.59 -8.69 14.28
CA ASN A 19 4.63 -7.66 14.11
C ASN A 19 6.03 -8.26 14.15
N ASP A 20 6.28 -9.18 15.08
CA ASP A 20 7.59 -9.84 15.22
C ASP A 20 7.90 -10.71 14.00
N ALA A 21 6.91 -11.49 13.51
CA ALA A 21 7.05 -12.30 12.31
C ALA A 21 7.32 -11.46 11.04
N THR A 22 6.84 -10.22 11.00
CA THR A 22 6.93 -9.34 9.82
C THR A 22 8.05 -8.31 9.90
N LYS A 23 8.78 -8.25 11.02
CA LYS A 23 9.79 -7.22 11.29
C LYS A 23 10.85 -7.11 10.18
N GLU A 24 11.49 -8.22 9.83
CA GLU A 24 12.58 -8.24 8.84
C GLU A 24 12.11 -7.76 7.46
N VAL A 25 10.97 -8.29 6.99
CA VAL A 25 10.42 -7.92 5.68
C VAL A 25 9.93 -6.47 5.68
N HIS A 26 9.36 -5.99 6.79
CA HIS A 26 8.92 -4.59 6.94
C HIS A 26 10.10 -3.61 6.89
N GLU A 27 11.22 -3.92 7.55
CA GLU A 27 12.44 -3.10 7.51
C GLU A 27 13.02 -3.02 6.08
N LYS A 28 13.05 -4.16 5.36
CA LYS A 28 13.46 -4.20 3.95
C LYS A 28 12.51 -3.39 3.04
N SER A 29 11.20 -3.49 3.29
CA SER A 29 10.18 -2.71 2.59
C SER A 29 10.42 -1.20 2.74
N GLY A 30 10.58 -0.71 3.98
CA GLY A 30 10.69 0.72 4.28
C GLY A 30 11.80 1.43 3.50
N ASN A 31 12.99 0.83 3.42
CA ASN A 31 14.11 1.38 2.67
C ASN A 31 13.84 1.46 1.15
N SER A 32 13.13 0.47 0.61
CA SER A 32 12.82 0.42 -0.83
C SER A 32 11.64 1.30 -1.24
N ILE A 33 10.71 1.59 -0.33
CA ILE A 33 9.50 2.38 -0.61
C ILE A 33 9.83 3.86 -0.78
N ASN A 34 10.72 4.43 0.04
CA ASN A 34 10.96 5.88 0.05
C ASN A 34 11.46 6.44 -1.30
N TRP A 35 12.41 5.75 -1.94
CA TRP A 35 12.92 6.21 -3.25
C TRP A 35 11.93 5.94 -4.39
N LYS A 36 11.21 4.81 -4.34
CA LYS A 36 10.16 4.49 -5.32
C LYS A 36 9.01 5.47 -5.23
N LEU A 37 8.62 5.86 -4.02
CA LEU A 37 7.62 6.88 -3.77
C LEU A 37 8.04 8.22 -4.37
N SER A 38 9.31 8.61 -4.24
CA SER A 38 9.83 9.83 -4.86
C SER A 38 9.65 9.84 -6.40
N LEU A 39 9.75 8.68 -7.04
CA LEU A 39 9.53 8.55 -8.49
C LEU A 39 8.04 8.46 -8.84
N ILE A 40 7.24 7.73 -8.06
CA ILE A 40 5.78 7.65 -8.22
C ILE A 40 5.15 9.05 -8.15
N LEU A 41 5.66 9.91 -7.27
CA LEU A 41 5.16 11.27 -7.04
C LEU A 41 5.60 12.29 -8.10
N THR A 42 6.31 11.89 -9.15
CA THR A 42 6.68 12.79 -10.25
C THR A 42 5.49 13.22 -11.12
N SER A 43 4.42 12.42 -11.19
CA SER A 43 3.20 12.74 -11.93
C SER A 43 1.98 12.06 -11.30
N LYS A 44 0.80 12.65 -11.49
CA LYS A 44 -0.47 12.08 -11.04
C LYS A 44 -0.73 10.72 -11.69
N GLU A 45 -0.39 10.56 -12.96
CA GLU A 45 -0.55 9.31 -13.70
C GLU A 45 0.33 8.19 -13.14
N CYS A 46 1.58 8.48 -12.76
CA CYS A 46 2.45 7.49 -12.10
C CYS A 46 1.90 7.06 -10.73
N TYR A 47 1.31 8.00 -10.01
CA TYR A 47 0.63 7.74 -8.75
C TYR A 47 -0.63 6.89 -8.94
N CYS A 48 -1.48 7.21 -9.93
CA CYS A 48 -2.64 6.39 -10.28
C CYS A 48 -2.27 4.99 -10.75
N GLU A 49 -1.17 4.85 -11.49
CA GLU A 49 -0.59 3.56 -11.87
C GLU A 49 -0.28 2.69 -10.65
N ALA A 50 0.37 3.27 -9.64
CA ALA A 50 0.65 2.57 -8.38
C ALA A 50 -0.64 2.24 -7.61
N ILE A 51 -1.58 3.19 -7.45
CA ILE A 51 -2.84 2.95 -6.75
C ILE A 51 -3.66 1.86 -7.43
N SER A 52 -3.72 1.85 -8.77
CA SER A 52 -4.54 0.88 -9.51
C SER A 52 -4.13 -0.58 -9.24
N LEU A 53 -2.88 -0.84 -8.86
CA LEU A 53 -2.44 -2.17 -8.41
C LEU A 53 -3.05 -2.53 -7.07
N PHE A 54 -2.97 -1.61 -6.11
CA PHE A 54 -3.51 -1.80 -4.76
C PHE A 54 -5.04 -1.76 -4.74
N TRP A 55 -5.68 -1.05 -5.66
CA TRP A 55 -7.12 -1.08 -5.84
C TRP A 55 -7.63 -2.51 -6.07
N ILE A 56 -7.01 -3.27 -6.98
CA ILE A 56 -7.35 -4.68 -7.20
C ILE A 56 -7.12 -5.50 -5.93
N VAL A 57 -5.97 -5.33 -5.25
CA VAL A 57 -5.67 -6.07 -4.01
C VAL A 57 -6.73 -5.81 -2.94
N TYR A 58 -7.06 -4.55 -2.67
CA TYR A 58 -8.10 -4.19 -1.70
C TYR A 58 -9.47 -4.73 -2.12
N ARG A 59 -9.81 -4.63 -3.40
CA ARG A 59 -11.08 -5.14 -3.93
C ARG A 59 -11.21 -6.64 -3.70
N GLU A 60 -10.15 -7.42 -3.94
CA GLU A 60 -10.17 -8.86 -3.74
C GLU A 60 -10.17 -9.23 -2.24
N ILE A 61 -9.42 -8.52 -1.39
CA ILE A 61 -9.49 -8.71 0.07
C ILE A 61 -10.91 -8.45 0.57
N GLU A 62 -11.51 -7.32 0.19
CA GLU A 62 -12.86 -6.93 0.59
C GLU A 62 -13.91 -7.92 0.09
N ARG A 63 -13.83 -8.35 -1.19
CA ARG A 63 -14.73 -9.37 -1.75
C ARG A 63 -14.63 -10.71 -1.02
N LEU A 64 -13.41 -11.18 -0.75
CA LEU A 64 -13.20 -12.46 -0.07
C LEU A 64 -13.61 -12.37 1.40
N TYR A 65 -13.36 -11.23 2.05
CA TYR A 65 -13.87 -10.97 3.39
C TYR A 65 -15.40 -11.05 3.42
N ASP A 66 -16.10 -10.32 2.55
CA ASP A 66 -17.56 -10.32 2.48
C ASP A 66 -18.13 -11.71 2.17
N LYS A 67 -17.43 -12.49 1.34
CA LYS A 67 -17.81 -13.87 1.03
C LYS A 67 -17.76 -14.79 2.25
N HIS A 68 -16.77 -14.62 3.14
CA HIS A 68 -16.52 -15.56 4.24
C HIS A 68 -16.94 -15.03 5.62
N VAL A 69 -17.25 -13.74 5.76
CA VAL A 69 -17.56 -13.13 7.06
C VAL A 69 -18.76 -13.81 7.71
N ASN A 70 -19.81 -14.18 6.97
CA ASN A 70 -21.00 -14.78 7.58
C ASN A 70 -20.78 -16.22 8.07
N ASP A 71 -19.76 -16.92 7.57
CA ASP A 71 -19.52 -18.34 7.87
C ASP A 71 -18.27 -18.56 8.75
N HIS A 72 -17.47 -17.52 9.01
CA HIS A 72 -16.22 -17.64 9.76
C HIS A 72 -16.20 -16.75 11.00
N LYS A 73 -16.25 -17.36 12.20
CA LYS A 73 -16.45 -16.64 13.47
C LYS A 73 -15.40 -15.56 13.76
N VAL A 74 -14.12 -15.83 13.49
CA VAL A 74 -13.03 -14.84 13.66
C VAL A 74 -13.24 -13.62 12.76
N LEU A 75 -13.72 -13.81 11.52
CA LEU A 75 -13.97 -12.69 10.60
C LEU A 75 -15.20 -11.90 11.05
N GLN A 76 -16.26 -12.56 11.53
CA GLN A 76 -17.43 -11.87 12.11
C GLN A 76 -17.04 -10.92 13.24
N LEU A 77 -16.15 -11.36 14.14
CA LEU A 77 -15.70 -10.54 15.27
C LEU A 77 -15.00 -9.27 14.80
N LEU A 78 -14.31 -9.30 13.66
CA LEU A 78 -13.63 -8.14 13.08
C LEU A 78 -14.58 -7.21 12.30
N GLN A 79 -15.83 -7.59 12.05
CA GLN A 79 -16.78 -6.80 11.25
C GLN A 79 -16.99 -5.36 11.73
N PRO A 80 -17.12 -5.07 13.05
CA PRO A 80 -17.32 -3.70 13.53
C PRO A 80 -16.19 -2.74 13.15
N VAL A 81 -14.96 -3.27 12.98
CA VAL A 81 -13.79 -2.48 12.57
C VAL A 81 -13.50 -2.59 11.08
N ALA A 82 -13.85 -3.71 10.42
CA ALA A 82 -13.58 -3.93 9.00
C ALA A 82 -14.21 -2.86 8.10
N VAL A 83 -15.43 -2.41 8.41
CA VAL A 83 -16.13 -1.35 7.66
C VAL A 83 -15.37 -0.02 7.65
N VAL A 84 -14.62 0.29 8.71
CA VAL A 84 -13.80 1.50 8.81
C VAL A 84 -12.67 1.47 7.78
N PHE A 85 -12.21 0.27 7.43
CA PHE A 85 -11.01 0.04 6.65
C PHE A 85 -11.25 -0.27 5.17
N GLN A 86 -12.49 -0.23 4.66
CA GLN A 86 -12.76 -0.39 3.23
C GLN A 86 -12.05 0.68 2.38
N ARG A 87 -11.24 0.24 1.42
CA ARG A 87 -10.33 1.06 0.60
C ARG A 87 -10.70 1.04 -0.88
N ALA A 88 -11.17 -0.08 -1.42
CA ALA A 88 -11.27 -0.26 -2.87
C ALA A 88 -12.12 0.83 -3.56
N PRO A 89 -13.31 1.20 -3.06
CA PRO A 89 -14.09 2.28 -3.68
C PRO A 89 -13.38 3.64 -3.62
N LYS A 90 -12.59 3.89 -2.58
CA LYS A 90 -11.84 5.14 -2.40
C LYS A 90 -10.65 5.20 -3.37
N ALA A 91 -9.94 4.10 -3.52
CA ALA A 91 -8.85 3.96 -4.49
C ALA A 91 -9.33 4.21 -5.93
N GLU A 92 -10.51 3.70 -6.29
CA GLU A 92 -11.11 3.93 -7.60
C GLU A 92 -11.43 5.41 -7.82
N ARG A 93 -12.04 6.08 -6.83
CA ARG A 93 -12.33 7.53 -6.90
C ARG A 93 -11.07 8.37 -7.04
N ASP A 94 -9.99 8.01 -6.34
CA ASP A 94 -8.71 8.68 -6.48
C ASP A 94 -8.18 8.59 -7.92
N VAL A 95 -8.22 7.40 -8.52
CA VAL A 95 -7.82 7.20 -9.92
C VAL A 95 -8.68 8.06 -10.86
N ARG A 96 -10.01 8.06 -10.69
CA ARG A 96 -10.92 8.85 -11.53
C ARG A 96 -10.71 10.36 -11.38
N THR A 97 -10.37 10.82 -10.18
CA THR A 97 -10.15 12.24 -9.86
C THR A 97 -8.82 12.75 -10.41
N LEU A 98 -7.76 11.94 -10.33
CA LEU A 98 -6.40 12.39 -10.64
C LEU A 98 -5.98 12.20 -12.09
N MET A 99 -6.63 11.30 -12.83
CA MET A 99 -6.34 11.07 -14.24
C MET A 99 -6.84 12.23 -15.12
N PRO A 100 -6.18 12.53 -16.25
CA PRO A 100 -6.54 13.69 -17.08
C PRO A 100 -7.93 13.62 -17.74
N SER A 101 -8.46 12.42 -17.97
CA SER A 101 -9.82 12.23 -18.48
C SER A 101 -10.50 10.97 -17.92
N PRO A 102 -11.84 10.91 -17.89
CA PRO A 102 -12.59 9.72 -17.47
C PRO A 102 -12.24 8.46 -18.27
N GLU A 103 -12.00 8.60 -19.58
CA GLU A 103 -11.65 7.49 -20.47
C GLU A 103 -10.29 6.90 -20.10
N GLN A 104 -9.31 7.75 -19.78
CA GLN A 104 -8.00 7.30 -19.34
C GLN A 104 -8.04 6.64 -17.96
N ALA A 105 -8.88 7.15 -17.06
CA ALA A 105 -9.12 6.50 -15.77
C ALA A 105 -9.73 5.11 -15.95
N GLN A 106 -10.75 5.00 -16.81
CA GLN A 106 -11.42 3.75 -17.11
C GLN A 106 -10.46 2.74 -17.76
N GLU A 107 -9.70 3.15 -18.78
CA GLU A 107 -8.67 2.34 -19.44
C GLU A 107 -7.66 1.81 -18.41
N LEU A 108 -7.20 2.66 -17.49
CA LEU A 108 -6.24 2.28 -16.45
C LEU A 108 -6.80 1.22 -15.50
N LEU A 109 -8.06 1.34 -15.09
CA LEU A 109 -8.71 0.38 -14.20
C LEU A 109 -8.97 -0.95 -14.93
N GLU A 110 -9.48 -0.90 -16.16
CA GLU A 110 -9.84 -2.10 -16.95
C GLU A 110 -8.61 -2.91 -17.36
N ARG A 111 -7.53 -2.26 -17.83
CA ARG A 111 -6.34 -2.99 -18.34
C ARG A 111 -5.61 -3.81 -17.27
N ARG A 112 -5.95 -3.64 -15.99
CA ARG A 112 -5.40 -4.48 -14.91
C ARG A 112 -5.96 -5.90 -14.92
N CYS A 113 -7.11 -6.13 -15.54
CA CYS A 113 -7.72 -7.45 -15.68
C CYS A 113 -8.29 -7.64 -17.10
N SER A 114 -7.78 -8.64 -17.83
CA SER A 114 -8.27 -9.00 -19.15
C SER A 114 -8.42 -10.52 -19.22
N ASP A 115 -9.58 -10.99 -19.67
CA ASP A 115 -9.92 -12.42 -19.79
C ASP A 115 -9.67 -13.22 -18.49
N GLY A 116 -10.00 -12.61 -17.35
CA GLY A 116 -9.82 -13.20 -16.02
C GLY A 116 -8.36 -13.23 -15.53
N LYS A 117 -7.43 -12.58 -16.24
CA LYS A 117 -6.02 -12.51 -15.86
C LYS A 117 -5.61 -11.10 -15.46
N TYR A 118 -4.92 -11.02 -14.33
CA TYR A 118 -4.39 -9.78 -13.80
C TYR A 118 -2.99 -9.46 -14.33
N THR A 119 -2.75 -8.18 -14.62
CA THR A 119 -1.44 -7.69 -15.07
C THR A 119 -0.97 -6.54 -14.18
N PRO A 120 0.27 -6.57 -13.69
CA PRO A 120 1.38 -7.47 -14.02
C PRO A 120 1.30 -8.84 -13.33
N ARG A 121 2.23 -9.76 -13.66
CA ARG A 121 2.30 -11.11 -13.07
C ARG A 121 2.29 -11.11 -11.53
N ALA A 122 2.99 -10.15 -10.91
CA ALA A 122 2.98 -10.01 -9.45
C ALA A 122 1.57 -9.73 -8.88
N LEU A 123 0.70 -9.07 -9.63
CA LEU A 123 -0.70 -8.85 -9.23
C LEU A 123 -1.52 -10.14 -9.37
N GLN A 124 -1.32 -10.90 -10.45
CA GLN A 124 -1.93 -12.22 -10.59
C GLN A 124 -1.53 -13.13 -9.43
N ASP A 125 -0.23 -13.25 -9.13
CA ASP A 125 0.26 -14.10 -8.06
C ASP A 125 -0.29 -13.68 -6.69
N TYR A 126 -0.51 -12.38 -6.49
CA TYR A 126 -1.14 -11.85 -5.27
C TYR A 126 -2.60 -12.29 -5.16
N VAL A 127 -3.38 -12.12 -6.24
CA VAL A 127 -4.79 -12.49 -6.27
C VAL A 127 -4.98 -14.00 -6.18
N ASP A 128 -4.22 -14.80 -6.94
CA ASP A 128 -4.25 -16.27 -6.88
C ASP A 128 -4.02 -16.77 -5.46
N ARG A 129 -3.10 -16.11 -4.74
CA ARG A 129 -2.79 -16.44 -3.35
C ARG A 129 -3.93 -16.10 -2.40
N LEU A 130 -4.51 -14.91 -2.53
CA LEU A 130 -5.71 -14.50 -1.77
C LEU A 130 -6.86 -15.48 -1.99
N GLU A 131 -7.13 -15.86 -3.23
CA GLU A 131 -8.20 -16.81 -3.55
C GLU A 131 -7.92 -18.19 -2.97
N ARG A 132 -6.68 -18.68 -3.09
CA ARG A 132 -6.27 -19.97 -2.54
C ARG A 132 -6.42 -20.02 -1.02
N ILE A 133 -5.85 -19.06 -0.29
CA ILE A 133 -5.91 -19.09 1.18
C ILE A 133 -7.35 -18.94 1.68
N ALA A 134 -8.18 -18.13 1.01
CA ALA A 134 -9.57 -17.96 1.38
C ALA A 134 -10.39 -19.23 1.12
N ALA A 135 -10.05 -19.99 0.07
CA ALA A 135 -10.66 -21.29 -0.20
C ALA A 135 -10.20 -22.39 0.76
N GLU A 136 -8.92 -22.38 1.17
CA GLU A 136 -8.32 -23.39 2.06
C GLU A 136 -8.69 -23.16 3.53
N ASN A 137 -8.42 -21.96 4.06
CA ASN A 137 -8.79 -21.55 5.41
C ASN A 137 -8.92 -20.01 5.48
N PRO A 138 -10.15 -19.47 5.51
CA PRO A 138 -10.40 -18.02 5.52
C PRO A 138 -9.76 -17.25 6.68
N VAL A 139 -9.36 -17.92 7.77
CA VAL A 139 -8.68 -17.27 8.89
C VAL A 139 -7.39 -16.55 8.45
N GLN A 140 -6.74 -17.04 7.39
CA GLN A 140 -5.53 -16.45 6.83
C GLN A 140 -5.76 -15.02 6.29
N LEU A 141 -7.01 -14.64 5.97
CA LEU A 141 -7.36 -13.26 5.59
C LEU A 141 -7.04 -12.26 6.72
N VAL A 142 -7.00 -12.70 7.98
CA VAL A 142 -6.61 -11.86 9.13
C VAL A 142 -5.23 -11.23 8.90
N SER A 143 -4.29 -11.97 8.30
CA SER A 143 -2.95 -11.47 8.00
C SER A 143 -2.97 -10.28 7.04
N TYR A 144 -3.86 -10.32 6.04
CA TYR A 144 -4.05 -9.23 5.08
C TYR A 144 -4.77 -8.05 5.71
N LEU A 145 -5.85 -8.28 6.46
CA LEU A 145 -6.56 -7.23 7.19
C LEU A 145 -5.62 -6.51 8.16
N TYR A 146 -4.81 -7.25 8.91
CA TYR A 146 -3.87 -6.67 9.86
C TYR A 146 -2.78 -5.86 9.15
N ALA A 147 -2.06 -6.46 8.19
CA ALA A 147 -0.92 -5.79 7.56
C ALA A 147 -1.34 -4.60 6.68
N MET A 148 -2.41 -4.75 5.89
CA MET A 148 -2.86 -3.71 4.96
C MET A 148 -3.49 -2.52 5.71
N ASN A 149 -4.29 -2.77 6.75
CA ASN A 149 -4.92 -1.69 7.52
C ASN A 149 -3.94 -1.04 8.50
N GLY A 150 -3.00 -1.82 9.05
CA GLY A 150 -1.87 -1.31 9.82
C GLY A 150 -0.99 -0.36 8.99
N ALA A 151 -0.75 -0.67 7.71
CA ALA A 151 -0.01 0.21 6.82
C ALA A 151 -0.73 1.55 6.58
N ILE A 152 -2.05 1.55 6.40
CA ILE A 152 -2.85 2.78 6.21
C ILE A 152 -2.83 3.65 7.48
N THR A 153 -3.04 3.05 8.64
CA THR A 153 -3.11 3.76 9.93
C THR A 153 -1.74 4.25 10.43
N GLY A 154 -0.66 3.56 10.03
CA GLY A 154 0.72 3.96 10.27
C GLY A 154 1.26 4.88 9.17
N GLY A 155 1.94 4.27 8.19
CA GLY A 155 2.66 4.99 7.13
C GLY A 155 1.76 5.76 6.15
N GLY A 156 0.52 5.32 5.95
CA GLY A 156 -0.43 5.92 5.02
C GLY A 156 -0.69 7.40 5.28
N VAL A 157 -0.76 7.82 6.55
CA VAL A 157 -0.94 9.24 6.92
C VAL A 157 0.20 10.13 6.42
N ALA A 158 1.44 9.62 6.48
CA ALA A 158 2.60 10.35 5.98
C ALA A 158 2.59 10.42 4.44
N ILE A 159 2.24 9.31 3.77
CA ILE A 159 2.12 9.26 2.31
C ILE A 159 1.03 10.21 1.83
N GLN A 160 -0.15 10.20 2.45
CA GLN A 160 -1.25 11.11 2.13
C GLN A 160 -0.80 12.57 2.14
N LYS A 161 -0.17 13.03 3.23
CA LYS A 161 0.34 14.41 3.34
C LYS A 161 1.37 14.73 2.26
N MET A 162 2.21 13.77 1.92
CA MET A 162 3.23 13.91 0.87
C MET A 162 2.59 14.07 -0.51
N VAL A 163 1.58 13.26 -0.83
CA VAL A 163 0.84 13.33 -2.10
C VAL A 163 0.09 14.67 -2.19
N GLN A 164 -0.64 15.07 -1.16
CA GLN A 164 -1.37 16.35 -1.14
C GLN A 164 -0.43 17.53 -1.38
N LYS A 165 0.71 17.56 -0.67
CA LYS A 165 1.72 18.59 -0.86
C LYS A 165 2.29 18.59 -2.28
N THR A 166 2.63 17.41 -2.81
CA THR A 166 3.27 17.28 -4.13
C THR A 166 2.34 17.71 -5.26
N PHE A 167 1.07 17.32 -5.20
CA PHE A 167 0.10 17.60 -6.26
C PHE A 167 -0.75 18.86 -6.00
N GLY A 168 -0.47 19.60 -4.92
CA GLY A 168 -1.19 20.82 -4.56
C GLY A 168 -2.67 20.58 -4.23
N LEU A 169 -3.01 19.41 -3.69
CA LEU A 169 -4.39 19.05 -3.35
C LEU A 169 -4.80 19.80 -2.08
N LYS A 170 -5.90 20.55 -2.17
CA LYS A 170 -6.44 21.35 -1.05
C LYS A 170 -7.47 20.58 -0.20
N THR A 171 -8.02 19.51 -0.76
CA THR A 171 -9.01 18.63 -0.14
C THR A 171 -8.44 17.20 -0.09
N LEU A 172 -9.25 16.25 0.38
CA LEU A 172 -8.93 14.82 0.34
C LEU A 172 -9.21 14.18 -1.03
N GLU A 173 -9.81 14.91 -1.98
CA GLU A 173 -10.06 14.42 -3.33
C GLU A 173 -8.73 14.03 -4.01
N GLY A 174 -8.64 12.78 -4.47
CA GLY A 174 -7.42 12.21 -5.05
C GLY A 174 -6.47 11.55 -4.04
N VAL A 175 -6.79 11.54 -2.74
CA VAL A 175 -6.08 10.79 -1.70
C VAL A 175 -7.03 10.11 -0.70
N GLU A 176 -8.28 9.90 -1.10
CA GLU A 176 -9.33 9.27 -0.30
C GLU A 176 -8.96 7.84 0.12
N LEU A 177 -8.10 7.13 -0.63
CA LEU A 177 -7.57 5.81 -0.27
C LEU A 177 -7.08 5.77 1.18
N PHE A 178 -6.45 6.85 1.65
CA PHE A 178 -5.89 6.94 3.02
C PHE A 178 -6.91 7.36 4.08
N GLU A 179 -8.10 7.80 3.68
CA GLU A 179 -9.12 8.29 4.59
C GLU A 179 -9.98 7.16 5.16
N LEU A 180 -10.05 7.04 6.48
CA LEU A 180 -10.82 6.01 7.16
C LEU A 180 -12.32 6.35 7.23
N ASN A 181 -13.20 5.35 7.10
CA ASN A 181 -14.64 5.58 7.17
C ASN A 181 -15.12 5.53 8.63
N LEU A 182 -15.21 6.69 9.28
CA LEU A 182 -15.67 6.79 10.67
C LEU A 182 -17.17 7.12 10.76
N SER A 183 -17.79 7.51 9.65
CA SER A 183 -19.20 7.90 9.63
C SER A 183 -20.09 6.70 9.96
N GLY A 184 -21.03 6.89 10.89
CA GLY A 184 -21.91 5.82 11.37
C GLY A 184 -21.23 4.79 12.27
N THR A 185 -19.99 5.03 12.70
CA THR A 185 -19.28 4.19 13.67
C THR A 185 -19.15 4.89 15.03
N SER A 186 -18.83 4.15 16.07
CA SER A 186 -18.56 4.69 17.41
C SER A 186 -17.14 5.24 17.59
N PHE A 187 -16.27 5.11 16.59
CA PHE A 187 -14.85 5.48 16.69
C PHE A 187 -14.64 6.97 16.45
N ALA A 188 -13.94 7.66 17.35
CA ALA A 188 -13.60 9.07 17.17
C ALA A 188 -12.39 9.27 16.25
N SER A 189 -11.56 8.24 16.05
CA SER A 189 -10.42 8.30 15.15
C SER A 189 -10.02 6.95 14.57
N GLY A 190 -9.25 6.99 13.48
CA GLY A 190 -8.61 5.79 12.93
C GLY A 190 -7.68 5.07 13.90
N ARG A 191 -7.04 5.81 14.80
CA ARG A 191 -6.18 5.23 15.85
C ARG A 191 -6.98 4.42 16.85
N GLU A 192 -8.18 4.88 17.20
CA GLU A 192 -9.09 4.14 18.06
C GLU A 192 -9.63 2.90 17.37
N ALA A 193 -10.07 3.01 16.11
CA ALA A 193 -10.50 1.86 15.32
C ALA A 193 -9.38 0.80 15.19
N TRP A 194 -8.13 1.23 14.99
CA TRP A 194 -6.98 0.32 14.93
C TRP A 194 -6.63 -0.30 16.29
N LYS A 195 -6.78 0.46 17.38
CA LYS A 195 -6.63 -0.08 18.74
C LYS A 195 -7.68 -1.15 19.01
N GLU A 196 -8.92 -0.90 18.60
CA GLU A 196 -10.01 -1.86 18.75
C GLU A 196 -9.82 -3.09 17.88
N PHE A 197 -9.34 -2.94 16.64
CA PHE A 197 -8.98 -4.08 15.79
C PHE A 197 -8.00 -5.02 16.51
N LYS A 198 -6.94 -4.45 17.10
CA LYS A 198 -5.94 -5.23 17.83
C LYS A 198 -6.52 -5.86 19.09
N ARG A 199 -7.35 -5.14 19.83
CA ARG A 199 -8.03 -5.65 21.02
C ARG A 199 -8.91 -6.87 20.66
N ILE A 200 -9.77 -6.76 19.64
CA ILE A 200 -10.58 -7.88 19.15
C ILE A 200 -9.70 -9.05 18.76
N LEU A 201 -8.63 -8.81 17.98
CA LEU A 201 -7.71 -9.85 17.56
C LEU A 201 -7.05 -10.55 18.75
N ASP A 202 -6.59 -9.80 19.74
CA ASP A 202 -5.82 -10.33 20.87
C ASP A 202 -6.70 -10.99 21.94
N GLU A 203 -7.90 -10.46 22.17
CA GLU A 203 -8.76 -10.85 23.31
C GLU A 203 -9.98 -11.66 22.89
N ASP A 204 -10.63 -11.32 21.78
CA ASP A 204 -11.95 -11.87 21.44
C ASP A 204 -11.86 -13.05 20.47
N THR A 205 -10.82 -13.10 19.62
CA THR A 205 -10.68 -14.17 18.62
C THR A 205 -10.09 -15.46 19.22
N GLY A 206 -9.36 -15.36 20.34
CA GLY A 206 -8.64 -16.48 20.96
C GLY A 206 -9.46 -17.76 21.15
N PRO A 207 -10.70 -17.72 21.69
CA PRO A 207 -11.53 -18.92 21.84
C PRO A 207 -11.92 -19.63 20.52
N TYR A 208 -11.70 -18.99 19.38
CA TYR A 208 -12.07 -19.47 18.05
C TYR A 208 -10.85 -19.75 17.16
N LEU A 209 -9.63 -19.62 17.70
CA LEU A 209 -8.39 -19.88 16.99
C LEU A 209 -7.74 -21.13 17.56
N THR A 210 -7.41 -22.08 16.69
CA THR A 210 -6.51 -23.19 17.01
C THR A 210 -5.04 -22.76 16.90
N ASP A 211 -4.13 -23.56 17.45
CA ASP A 211 -2.69 -23.34 17.24
C ASP A 211 -2.30 -23.41 15.75
N GLU A 212 -3.01 -24.23 14.96
CA GLU A 212 -2.83 -24.31 13.50
C GLU A 212 -3.29 -23.02 12.82
N ASP A 213 -4.44 -22.46 13.20
CA ASP A 213 -4.91 -21.17 12.66
C ASP A 213 -3.92 -20.05 12.96
N ILE A 214 -3.39 -20.01 14.18
CA ILE A 214 -2.37 -19.03 14.57
C ILE A 214 -1.09 -19.20 13.73
N ASP A 215 -0.62 -20.43 13.54
CA ASP A 215 0.55 -20.71 12.71
C ASP A 215 0.32 -20.32 11.24
N LEU A 216 -0.87 -20.58 10.69
CA LEU A 216 -1.27 -20.13 9.36
C LEU A 216 -1.24 -18.60 9.26
N ILE A 217 -1.83 -17.87 10.20
CA ILE A 217 -1.79 -16.40 10.24
C ILE A 217 -0.35 -15.88 10.25
N LEU A 218 0.49 -16.44 11.13
CA LEU A 218 1.87 -15.97 11.32
C LEU A 218 2.76 -16.28 10.12
N LYS A 219 2.59 -17.43 9.46
CA LYS A 219 3.29 -17.78 8.21
C LYS A 219 2.82 -16.93 7.03
N GLU A 220 1.56 -16.53 7.04
CA GLU A 220 0.94 -15.75 5.99
C GLU A 220 1.34 -14.27 6.05
N ALA A 221 1.50 -13.70 7.24
CA ALA A 221 1.73 -12.27 7.42
C ALA A 221 2.98 -11.73 6.68
N PRO A 222 4.16 -12.38 6.70
CA PRO A 222 5.32 -11.92 5.92
C PRO A 222 5.06 -11.91 4.42
N LYS A 223 4.21 -12.82 3.94
CA LYS A 223 3.90 -12.97 2.51
C LYS A 223 3.03 -11.83 1.98
N VAL A 224 2.24 -11.19 2.84
CA VAL A 224 1.55 -9.93 2.50
C VAL A 224 2.56 -8.85 2.13
N PHE A 225 3.63 -8.70 2.92
CA PHE A 225 4.70 -7.74 2.66
C PHE A 225 5.52 -8.09 1.41
N GLU A 226 5.84 -9.37 1.23
CA GLU A 226 6.51 -9.85 0.01
C GLU A 226 5.69 -9.51 -1.25
N GLY A 227 4.38 -9.78 -1.22
CA GLY A 227 3.46 -9.43 -2.32
C GLY A 227 3.41 -7.92 -2.57
N ASN A 228 3.30 -7.11 -1.51
CA ASN A 228 3.29 -5.65 -1.62
C ASN A 228 4.61 -5.13 -2.23
N ASN A 229 5.75 -5.68 -1.82
CA ASN A 229 7.06 -5.33 -2.36
C ASN A 229 7.19 -5.70 -3.84
N ALA A 230 6.71 -6.89 -4.22
CA ALA A 230 6.71 -7.36 -5.59
C ALA A 230 5.86 -6.43 -6.48
N LEU A 231 4.65 -6.08 -6.05
CA LEU A 231 3.78 -5.13 -6.73
C LEU A 231 4.44 -3.77 -6.91
N VAL A 232 4.98 -3.20 -5.84
CA VAL A 232 5.66 -1.90 -5.87
C VAL A 232 6.88 -1.92 -6.81
N ALA A 233 7.57 -3.06 -6.95
CA ALA A 233 8.66 -3.20 -7.92
C ALA A 233 8.19 -3.12 -9.38
N THR A 234 6.96 -3.55 -9.68
CA THR A 234 6.42 -3.51 -11.05
C THR A 234 6.06 -2.11 -11.54
N VAL A 235 5.87 -1.14 -10.65
CA VAL A 235 5.50 0.24 -11.02
C VAL A 235 6.53 0.87 -11.98
N GLN A 236 7.80 0.48 -11.85
CA GLN A 236 8.90 0.95 -12.70
C GLN A 236 8.78 0.51 -14.16
N GLN A 237 8.02 -0.54 -14.41
CA GLN A 237 7.82 -1.11 -15.74
C GLN A 237 6.64 -0.44 -16.47
N THR A 238 5.94 0.50 -15.82
CA THR A 238 4.79 1.18 -16.41
C THR A 238 5.20 2.26 -17.41
N ARG A 239 4.37 2.50 -18.42
CA ARG A 239 4.59 3.57 -19.40
C ARG A 239 4.65 4.94 -18.74
N ALA A 240 3.80 5.18 -17.73
CA ALA A 240 3.79 6.43 -16.99
C ALA A 240 5.15 6.66 -16.31
N PHE A 241 5.69 5.63 -15.65
CA PHE A 241 7.00 5.72 -15.02
C PHE A 241 8.12 6.01 -16.04
N GLY A 242 8.12 5.32 -17.20
CA GLY A 242 9.08 5.60 -18.27
C GLY A 242 9.00 7.04 -18.78
N LYS A 243 7.77 7.57 -18.96
CA LYS A 243 7.54 8.96 -19.34
C LYS A 243 8.04 9.93 -18.28
N ALA A 244 7.72 9.69 -17.01
CA ALA A 244 8.19 10.49 -15.88
C ALA A 244 9.72 10.52 -15.75
N ALA A 245 10.38 9.37 -15.89
CA ALA A 245 11.83 9.26 -15.86
C ALA A 245 12.49 10.04 -17.01
N ALA A 246 11.92 9.94 -18.23
CA ALA A 246 12.39 10.70 -19.38
C ALA A 246 12.18 12.21 -19.19
N ASP A 247 11.03 12.63 -18.67
CA ASP A 247 10.73 14.03 -18.38
C ASP A 247 11.68 14.62 -17.32
N CYS A 248 11.97 13.86 -16.27
CA CYS A 248 12.95 14.24 -15.25
C CYS A 248 14.36 14.40 -15.84
N THR A 249 14.80 13.42 -16.62
CA THR A 249 16.11 13.43 -17.30
C THR A 249 16.24 14.63 -18.22
N ARG A 250 15.20 14.94 -19.01
CA ARG A 250 15.17 16.10 -19.89
C ARG A 250 15.29 17.41 -19.10
N ARG A 251 14.56 17.56 -17.99
CA ARG A 251 14.63 18.76 -17.14
C ARG A 251 16.01 18.94 -16.52
N MET A 252 16.61 17.86 -16.00
CA MET A 252 17.98 17.91 -15.48
C MET A 252 19.00 18.29 -16.56
N GLY A 253 18.85 17.74 -17.78
CA GLY A 253 19.69 18.11 -18.92
C GLY A 253 19.61 19.60 -19.27
N ILE A 254 18.40 20.19 -19.24
CA ILE A 254 18.20 21.63 -19.46
C ILE A 254 18.89 22.44 -18.36
N VAL A 255 18.70 22.08 -17.08
CA VAL A 255 19.35 22.78 -15.95
C VAL A 255 20.87 22.72 -16.08
N LEU A 256 21.43 21.56 -16.38
CA LEU A 256 22.86 21.39 -16.55
C LEU A 256 23.39 22.21 -17.74
N ALA A 257 22.67 22.23 -18.87
CA ALA A 257 23.02 23.04 -20.03
C ALA A 257 23.03 24.55 -19.70
N VAL A 258 22.04 25.03 -18.93
CA VAL A 258 21.99 26.42 -18.47
C VAL A 258 23.16 26.73 -17.54
N VAL A 259 23.47 25.85 -16.57
CA VAL A 259 24.62 26.04 -15.68
C VAL A 259 25.93 26.09 -16.47
N ILE A 260 26.12 25.17 -17.42
CA ILE A 260 27.30 25.16 -18.29
C ILE A 260 27.39 26.46 -19.12
N ALA A 261 26.28 26.92 -19.70
CA ALA A 261 26.25 28.15 -20.48
C ALA A 261 26.59 29.39 -19.63
N VAL A 262 26.08 29.47 -18.39
CA VAL A 262 26.41 30.54 -17.44
C VAL A 262 27.88 30.52 -17.07
N VAL A 263 28.44 29.34 -16.78
CA VAL A 263 29.88 29.18 -16.48
C VAL A 263 30.74 29.56 -17.68
N ALA A 264 30.40 29.08 -18.88
CA ALA A 264 31.13 29.40 -20.11
C ALA A 264 31.11 30.92 -20.40
N ALA A 265 29.96 31.56 -20.25
CA ALA A 265 29.85 33.01 -20.38
C ALA A 265 30.74 33.73 -19.35
N ALA A 266 30.70 33.33 -18.09
CA ALA A 266 31.54 33.93 -17.04
C ALA A 266 33.04 33.80 -17.35
N VAL A 267 33.49 32.66 -17.88
CA VAL A 267 34.89 32.45 -18.31
C VAL A 267 35.25 33.35 -19.51
N LEU A 268 34.37 33.48 -20.49
CA LEU A 268 34.58 34.35 -21.65
C LEU A 268 34.61 35.85 -21.26
N TYR A 269 33.82 36.26 -20.28
CA TYR A 269 33.82 37.65 -19.80
C TYR A 269 35.00 37.99 -18.87
N THR A 270 35.62 36.99 -18.26
CA THR A 270 36.76 37.18 -17.33
C THR A 270 38.13 36.97 -17.99
N THR A 271 38.16 36.51 -19.24
CA THR A 271 39.41 36.40 -20.02
C THR A 271 39.73 37.75 -20.66
N PRO A 272 40.80 38.45 -20.22
CA PRO A 272 41.17 39.74 -20.80
C PRO A 272 41.59 39.56 -22.25
N SER A 273 41.09 40.43 -23.13
CA SER A 273 41.53 40.48 -24.53
C SER A 273 43.03 40.78 -24.57
N THR A 274 43.84 39.77 -24.86
CA THR A 274 45.24 39.97 -25.28
C THR A 274 45.22 40.61 -26.64
N THR A 275 45.18 41.94 -26.67
CA THR A 275 45.46 42.74 -27.85
C THR A 275 46.95 42.64 -28.13
N SER A 276 47.31 41.81 -29.13
CA SER A 276 48.65 41.77 -29.72
C SER A 276 48.93 43.11 -30.40
N THR A 277 50.06 43.72 -30.04
CA THR A 277 50.66 44.89 -30.69
C THR A 277 51.49 44.49 -31.90
#